data_AF-A0A291F3W3-F1
#
_entry.id   AF-A0A291F3W3-F1
#
_cell.length_a   1.000
_cell.length_b   1.000
_cell.length_c   1.000
_cell.angle_alpha   90.00
_cell.angle_beta   90.00
_cell.angle_gamma   90.00
#
_symmetry.space_group_name_H-M   'P 1'
#
loop_
_entity.id
_entity.type
_entity.pdbx_description
1 polymer ?
#
loop_
_entity_poly.entity_id
_entity_poly.type
_entity_poly.pdbx_seq_one_letter_code
_entity_poly.pdbx_strand_id
1 'polypeptide(L)'
;MDNAQYYFLDDEPDDNRSPFNSDTILSCLYLLLQPLGEEELEEELKERFLPTDIQRFEAVLRTKNWLFEEKVFLKELRPFIKQFLKDEVYDFYDSGDFVWKLGKLLDERTALQKEEAEVVFLSEELNSSLQDADFLETIGISPTESSFLPIAKDLATLVSKRLATIESKLRDNEKQLDQCQVNLEWVIFMYIIIRELQKDGRNLTPEDDNRFFFLVFYIVFFYLDKMYIYPNRKYLSHKS
;
A
#
# COMPACT_ATOMS: atom_id res chain seq x y z
N MET A 1 16.03 22.55 -22.55
CA MET A 1 14.94 21.63 -22.17
C MET A 1 15.45 20.91 -20.95
N ASP A 2 14.95 21.37 -19.82
CA ASP A 2 15.67 21.41 -18.55
C ASP A 2 15.58 20.10 -17.78
N ASN A 3 16.73 19.74 -17.21
CA ASN A 3 16.92 18.67 -16.26
C ASN A 3 16.19 18.98 -14.95
N ALA A 4 15.18 18.20 -14.60
CA ALA A 4 14.69 18.13 -13.23
C ALA A 4 15.70 17.31 -12.41
N GLN A 5 16.64 18.01 -11.76
CA GLN A 5 17.53 17.43 -10.76
C GLN A 5 16.72 17.12 -9.51
N TYR A 6 16.58 15.84 -9.20
CA TYR A 6 16.07 15.37 -7.91
C TYR A 6 17.13 15.63 -6.84
N TYR A 7 16.89 16.63 -5.99
CA TYR A 7 17.58 16.77 -4.70
C TYR A 7 16.74 16.06 -3.65
N PHE A 8 17.20 14.90 -3.19
CA PHE A 8 16.73 14.30 -1.93
C PHE A 8 17.82 14.41 -0.86
N LEU A 9 17.33 14.60 0.36
CA LEU A 9 17.99 15.03 1.59
C LEU A 9 19.10 14.09 2.07
N ASP A 10 20.01 14.69 2.83
CA ASP A 10 21.24 14.15 3.40
C ASP A 10 21.12 12.84 4.21
N ASP A 11 22.23 12.11 4.13
CA ASP A 11 22.68 10.88 4.79
C ASP A 11 22.32 10.68 6.28
N GLU A 12 21.70 9.54 6.59
CA GLU A 12 21.93 8.70 7.79
C GLU A 12 21.44 7.24 7.52
N PRO A 13 21.91 6.23 8.29
CA PRO A 13 22.69 5.12 7.79
C PRO A 13 21.94 4.01 7.04
N ASP A 14 22.68 3.45 6.10
CA ASP A 14 22.52 2.26 5.26
C ASP A 14 21.65 1.11 5.86
N ASP A 15 20.36 1.13 5.52
CA ASP A 15 19.45 -0.02 5.48
C ASP A 15 18.96 -0.20 4.02
N ASN A 16 19.85 0.02 3.04
CA ASN A 16 19.57 0.07 1.59
C ASN A 16 19.23 -1.30 0.97
N ARG A 17 18.34 -2.07 1.59
CA ARG A 17 17.48 -2.96 0.82
C ARG A 17 16.14 -2.26 0.66
N SER A 18 15.71 -2.14 -0.58
CA SER A 18 14.32 -1.82 -0.87
C SER A 18 13.42 -2.65 0.07
N PRO A 19 12.48 -2.04 0.82
CA PRO A 19 11.51 -2.78 1.61
C PRO A 19 10.57 -3.60 0.71
N PHE A 20 10.56 -3.31 -0.59
CA PHE A 20 9.90 -4.07 -1.61
C PHE A 20 10.84 -5.15 -2.15
N ASN A 21 10.62 -6.39 -1.72
CA ASN A 21 11.39 -7.50 -2.23
C ASN A 21 11.01 -7.83 -3.69
N SER A 22 11.76 -7.29 -4.65
CA SER A 22 11.61 -7.57 -6.10
C SER A 22 11.76 -9.06 -6.42
N ASP A 23 12.56 -9.79 -5.63
CA ASP A 23 12.80 -11.22 -5.81
C ASP A 23 11.53 -12.04 -5.54
N THR A 24 10.64 -11.55 -4.68
CA THR A 24 9.31 -12.15 -4.45
C THR A 24 8.48 -12.16 -5.72
N ILE A 25 8.54 -11.09 -6.53
CA ILE A 25 7.74 -10.99 -7.77
C ILE A 25 8.28 -11.90 -8.84
N LEU A 26 9.60 -11.94 -9.05
CA LEU A 26 10.20 -12.89 -10.00
C LEU A 26 9.88 -14.33 -9.61
N SER A 27 9.93 -14.63 -8.30
CA SER A 27 9.55 -15.94 -7.77
C SER A 27 8.08 -16.24 -8.02
N CYS A 28 7.18 -15.27 -7.83
CA CYS A 28 5.76 -15.44 -8.15
C CYS A 28 5.52 -15.64 -9.65
N LEU A 29 6.18 -14.89 -10.52
CA LEU A 29 6.06 -15.04 -11.98
C LEU A 29 6.58 -16.39 -12.45
N TYR A 30 7.71 -16.85 -11.90
CA TYR A 30 8.25 -18.17 -12.16
C TYR A 30 7.24 -19.27 -11.78
N LEU A 31 6.67 -19.19 -10.58
CA LEU A 31 5.70 -20.17 -10.10
C LEU A 31 4.40 -20.15 -10.92
N LEU A 32 3.89 -18.98 -11.33
CA LEU A 32 2.70 -18.83 -12.20
C LEU A 32 2.81 -19.60 -13.51
N LEU A 33 4.01 -19.66 -14.07
CA LEU A 33 4.23 -20.20 -15.40
C LEU A 33 4.67 -21.66 -15.37
N GLN A 34 5.12 -22.15 -14.21
CA GLN A 34 5.58 -23.52 -14.02
C GLN A 34 4.56 -24.60 -14.46
N PRO A 35 3.23 -24.49 -14.18
CA PRO A 35 2.25 -25.49 -14.56
C PRO A 35 2.06 -25.67 -16.08
N LEU A 36 2.60 -24.76 -16.89
CA LEU A 36 2.43 -24.75 -18.35
C LEU A 36 3.41 -25.66 -19.10
N GLY A 37 4.45 -26.16 -18.43
CA GLY A 37 5.43 -27.10 -18.98
C GLY A 37 6.57 -26.45 -19.77
N GLU A 38 7.79 -26.90 -19.44
CA GLU A 38 9.07 -26.91 -20.19
C GLU A 38 9.96 -25.65 -20.34
N GLU A 39 11.24 -25.89 -19.97
CA GLU A 39 12.58 -25.40 -20.37
C GLU A 39 12.78 -23.98 -20.90
N GLU A 40 12.00 -23.54 -21.89
CA GLU A 40 12.22 -22.27 -22.60
C GLU A 40 12.04 -21.04 -21.69
N LEU A 41 11.11 -21.15 -20.74
CA LEU A 41 10.83 -20.12 -19.74
C LEU A 41 11.77 -20.20 -18.54
N GLU A 42 12.25 -21.41 -18.23
CA GLU A 42 13.32 -21.62 -17.26
C GLU A 42 14.62 -20.99 -17.75
N GLU A 43 14.94 -21.04 -19.05
CA GLU A 43 16.10 -20.38 -19.64
C GLU A 43 15.98 -18.85 -19.64
N GLU A 44 14.84 -18.29 -20.08
CA GLU A 44 14.58 -16.83 -20.06
C GLU A 44 14.62 -16.25 -18.63
N LEU A 45 14.22 -17.03 -17.63
CA LEU A 45 14.31 -16.64 -16.23
C LEU A 45 15.71 -16.91 -15.65
N LYS A 46 16.38 -18.03 -15.96
CA LYS A 46 17.75 -18.35 -15.51
C LYS A 46 18.77 -17.27 -15.87
N GLU A 47 18.65 -16.61 -17.02
CA GLU A 47 19.51 -15.47 -17.38
C GLU A 47 19.32 -14.25 -16.48
N ARG A 48 18.17 -14.14 -15.80
CA ARG A 48 17.81 -13.06 -14.87
C ARG A 48 17.82 -13.51 -13.40
N PHE A 49 18.12 -14.78 -13.10
CA PHE A 49 18.02 -15.41 -11.77
C PHE A 49 19.41 -15.58 -11.10
N LEU A 50 19.47 -15.36 -9.78
CA LEU A 50 20.47 -16.00 -8.92
C LEU A 50 19.81 -17.22 -8.23
N PRO A 51 20.36 -18.44 -8.32
CA PRO A 51 19.62 -19.68 -8.00
C PRO A 51 19.29 -19.95 -6.53
N THR A 52 19.61 -19.05 -5.60
CA THR A 52 19.60 -19.34 -4.16
C THR A 52 18.23 -19.22 -3.48
N ASP A 53 17.24 -18.54 -4.07
CA ASP A 53 15.99 -18.21 -3.35
C ASP A 53 14.76 -19.07 -3.73
N ILE A 54 14.84 -19.88 -4.78
CA ILE A 54 13.71 -20.73 -5.25
C ILE A 54 13.29 -21.76 -4.19
N GLN A 55 14.24 -22.35 -3.48
CA GLN A 55 13.96 -23.39 -2.47
C GLN A 55 13.19 -22.84 -1.24
N ARG A 56 13.31 -21.54 -0.93
CA ARG A 56 12.52 -20.88 0.13
C ARG A 56 11.06 -20.67 -0.27
N PHE A 57 10.77 -20.52 -1.57
CA PHE A 57 9.43 -20.26 -2.10
C PHE A 57 8.69 -21.54 -2.50
N GLU A 58 9.38 -22.57 -3.00
CA GLU A 58 8.76 -23.84 -3.44
C GLU A 58 8.05 -24.61 -2.33
N ALA A 59 8.55 -24.54 -1.08
CA ALA A 59 7.97 -25.30 0.04
C ALA A 59 6.59 -24.77 0.50
N VAL A 60 6.25 -23.52 0.17
CA VAL A 60 5.04 -22.84 0.68
C VAL A 60 3.93 -22.76 -0.37
N LEU A 61 4.26 -22.68 -1.66
CA LEU A 61 3.33 -22.15 -2.66
C LEU A 61 2.61 -23.19 -3.53
N ARG A 62 3.14 -24.41 -3.65
CA ARG A 62 2.62 -25.37 -4.66
C ARG A 62 1.37 -26.14 -4.27
N THR A 63 1.04 -26.28 -2.99
CA THR A 63 0.12 -27.38 -2.63
C THR A 63 -1.35 -27.02 -2.57
N LYS A 64 -1.79 -25.74 -2.64
CA LYS A 64 -3.21 -25.41 -2.45
C LYS A 64 -3.73 -24.05 -3.02
N ASN A 65 -2.98 -23.27 -3.82
CA ASN A 65 -3.54 -22.03 -4.36
C ASN A 65 -4.46 -22.31 -5.58
N TRP A 66 -5.70 -21.82 -5.53
CA TRP A 66 -6.74 -22.09 -6.53
C TRP A 66 -6.35 -21.68 -7.96
N LEU A 67 -5.51 -20.65 -8.12
CA LEU A 67 -5.13 -20.13 -9.43
C LEU A 67 -4.34 -21.16 -10.25
N PHE A 68 -3.59 -22.04 -9.60
CA PHE A 68 -2.80 -23.08 -10.26
C PHE A 68 -3.65 -24.23 -10.80
N GLU A 69 -4.90 -24.35 -10.36
CA GLU A 69 -5.85 -25.35 -10.88
C GLU A 69 -6.43 -24.92 -12.24
N GLU A 70 -6.38 -23.62 -12.56
CA GLU A 70 -6.95 -23.01 -13.77
C GLU A 70 -5.98 -22.99 -14.97
N LYS A 71 -5.60 -24.17 -15.46
CA LYS A 71 -4.59 -24.33 -16.53
C LYS A 71 -4.88 -23.58 -17.83
N VAL A 72 -6.16 -23.46 -18.22
CA VAL A 72 -6.56 -22.74 -19.45
C VAL A 72 -6.29 -21.24 -19.29
N PHE A 73 -6.70 -20.68 -18.15
CA PHE A 73 -6.46 -19.28 -17.81
C PHE A 73 -4.96 -18.96 -17.79
N LEU A 74 -4.14 -19.80 -17.14
CA LEU A 74 -2.69 -19.62 -17.11
C LEU A 74 -2.07 -19.62 -18.52
N LYS A 75 -2.57 -20.47 -19.41
CA LYS A 75 -2.10 -20.54 -20.80
C LYS A 75 -2.43 -19.25 -21.56
N GLU A 76 -3.62 -18.69 -21.36
CA GLU A 76 -4.01 -17.40 -21.94
C GLU A 76 -3.22 -16.24 -21.35
N LEU A 77 -2.82 -16.33 -20.08
CA LEU A 77 -2.06 -15.30 -19.40
C LEU A 77 -0.58 -15.24 -19.84
N ARG A 78 -0.02 -16.35 -20.33
CA ARG A 78 1.40 -16.49 -20.70
C ARG A 78 1.93 -15.35 -21.60
N PRO A 79 1.25 -14.93 -22.69
CA PRO A 79 1.74 -13.83 -23.54
C PRO A 79 1.82 -12.50 -22.79
N PHE A 80 0.88 -12.22 -21.87
CA PHE A 80 0.85 -11.01 -21.07
C PHE A 80 2.02 -10.96 -20.09
N ILE A 81 2.29 -12.07 -19.40
CA ILE A 81 3.43 -12.15 -18.48
C ILE A 81 4.75 -12.02 -19.25
N LYS A 82 4.86 -12.64 -20.43
CA LYS A 82 6.07 -12.52 -21.26
C LYS A 82 6.32 -11.05 -21.65
N GLN A 83 5.28 -10.35 -22.08
CA GLN A 83 5.35 -8.94 -22.42
C GLN A 83 5.74 -8.08 -21.21
N PHE A 84 5.12 -8.32 -20.05
CA PHE A 84 5.42 -7.63 -18.79
C PHE A 84 6.89 -7.81 -18.36
N LEU A 85 7.39 -9.04 -18.36
CA LEU A 85 8.78 -9.35 -18.03
C LEU A 85 9.77 -8.66 -18.97
N LYS A 86 9.42 -8.54 -20.25
CA LYS A 86 10.29 -7.94 -21.24
C LYS A 86 10.37 -6.43 -21.10
N ASP A 87 9.23 -5.76 -20.94
CA ASP A 87 9.11 -4.33 -21.19
C ASP A 87 8.78 -3.50 -19.93
N GLU A 88 8.30 -4.10 -18.84
CA GLU A 88 7.65 -3.35 -17.75
C GLU A 88 8.12 -3.72 -16.34
N VAL A 89 8.79 -4.86 -16.17
CA VAL A 89 9.13 -5.39 -14.84
C VAL A 89 10.02 -4.46 -14.02
N TYR A 90 10.94 -3.74 -14.67
CA TYR A 90 11.82 -2.77 -14.00
C TYR A 90 11.07 -1.48 -13.63
N ASP A 91 10.26 -0.95 -14.54
CA ASP A 91 9.39 0.20 -14.26
C ASP A 91 8.42 -0.10 -13.09
N PHE A 92 7.95 -1.35 -12.98
CA PHE A 92 7.16 -1.82 -11.85
C PHE A 92 7.95 -1.81 -10.54
N TYR A 93 9.24 -2.16 -10.56
CA TYR A 93 10.09 -2.12 -9.36
C TYR A 93 10.36 -0.69 -8.90
N ASP A 94 10.75 0.18 -9.83
CA ASP A 94 11.01 1.60 -9.55
C ASP A 94 9.75 2.30 -9.03
N SER A 95 8.61 1.99 -9.64
CA SER A 95 7.30 2.45 -9.15
C SER A 95 6.96 1.86 -7.79
N GLY A 96 7.36 0.61 -7.53
CA GLY A 96 7.07 -0.13 -6.31
C GLY A 96 7.60 0.57 -5.07
N ASP A 97 8.87 0.99 -5.09
CA ASP A 97 9.51 1.69 -3.98
C ASP A 97 8.89 3.05 -3.70
N PHE A 98 8.63 3.79 -4.77
CA PHE A 98 8.00 5.11 -4.67
C PHE A 98 6.58 5.01 -4.10
N VAL A 99 5.78 4.08 -4.63
CA VAL A 99 4.41 3.84 -4.17
C VAL A 99 4.40 3.31 -2.72
N TRP A 100 5.36 2.48 -2.33
CA TRP A 100 5.43 1.98 -0.95
C TRP A 100 5.59 3.10 0.07
N LYS A 101 6.47 4.07 -0.23
CA LYS A 101 6.67 5.25 0.63
C LYS A 101 5.41 6.11 0.70
N LEU A 102 4.78 6.38 -0.44
CA LEU A 102 3.53 7.15 -0.47
C LEU A 102 2.36 6.43 0.19
N GLY A 103 2.25 5.12 0.02
CA GLY A 103 1.22 4.32 0.63
C GLY A 103 1.32 4.29 2.15
N LYS A 104 2.54 4.25 2.71
CA LYS A 104 2.75 4.42 4.15
C LYS A 104 2.27 5.79 4.64
N LEU A 105 2.54 6.85 3.89
CA LEU A 105 2.00 8.18 4.21
C LEU A 105 0.46 8.18 4.18
N LEU A 106 -0.18 7.46 3.25
CA LEU A 106 -1.64 7.33 3.21
C LEU A 106 -2.20 6.53 4.39
N ASP A 107 -1.54 5.44 4.80
CA ASP A 107 -1.92 4.67 5.99
C ASP A 107 -1.79 5.54 7.26
N GLU A 108 -0.70 6.29 7.39
CA GLU A 108 -0.50 7.25 8.48
C GLU A 108 -1.57 8.34 8.50
N ARG A 109 -1.90 8.92 7.34
CA ARG A 109 -2.98 9.90 7.22
C ARG A 109 -4.31 9.33 7.68
N THR A 110 -4.64 8.12 7.25
CA THR A 110 -5.88 7.42 7.62
C THR A 110 -5.93 7.16 9.13
N ALA A 111 -4.81 6.72 9.72
CA ALA A 111 -4.70 6.50 11.15
C ALA A 111 -4.86 7.80 11.95
N LEU A 112 -4.22 8.90 11.50
CA LEU A 112 -4.33 10.22 12.11
C LEU A 112 -5.77 10.78 12.05
N GLN A 113 -6.45 10.63 10.91
CA GLN A 113 -7.85 11.05 10.76
C GLN A 113 -8.79 10.25 11.67
N LYS A 114 -8.54 8.94 11.82
CA LYS A 114 -9.29 8.11 12.76
C LYS A 114 -9.05 8.56 14.20
N GLU A 115 -7.80 8.80 14.56
CA GLU A 115 -7.44 9.28 15.89
C GLU A 115 -8.05 10.66 16.19
N GLU A 116 -8.02 11.58 15.23
CA GLU A 116 -8.67 12.89 15.32
C GLU A 116 -10.15 12.74 15.66
N ALA A 117 -10.86 11.90 14.92
CA ALA A 117 -12.28 11.63 15.15
C ALA A 117 -12.55 11.02 16.53
N GLU A 118 -11.70 10.10 16.99
CA GLU A 118 -11.79 9.51 18.34
C GLU A 118 -11.56 10.54 19.45
N VAL A 119 -10.55 11.42 19.30
CA VAL A 119 -10.26 12.47 20.27
C VAL A 119 -11.41 13.48 20.35
N VAL A 120 -11.97 13.88 19.20
CA VAL A 120 -13.14 14.76 19.15
C VAL A 120 -14.32 14.12 19.85
N PHE A 121 -14.65 12.86 19.49
CA PHE A 121 -15.75 12.12 20.11
C PHE A 121 -15.60 12.01 21.63
N LEU A 122 -14.43 11.60 22.13
CA LEU A 122 -14.18 11.49 23.56
C LEU A 122 -14.28 12.84 24.28
N SER A 123 -13.84 13.91 23.64
CA SER A 123 -13.98 15.27 24.18
C SER A 123 -15.45 15.69 24.31
N GLU A 124 -16.28 15.36 23.32
CA GLU A 124 -17.71 15.66 23.33
C GLU A 124 -18.45 14.83 24.39
N GLU A 125 -18.18 13.52 24.47
CA GLU A 125 -18.76 12.62 25.47
C GLU A 125 -18.39 13.03 26.91
N LEU A 126 -17.13 13.41 27.13
CA LEU A 126 -16.70 13.92 28.42
C LEU A 126 -17.43 15.22 28.78
N ASN A 127 -17.54 16.15 27.84
CA ASN A 127 -18.23 17.42 28.07
C ASN A 127 -19.72 17.20 28.36
N SER A 128 -20.36 16.27 27.66
CA SER A 128 -21.75 15.85 27.94
C SER A 128 -21.88 15.25 29.34
N SER A 129 -20.97 14.33 29.71
CA SER A 129 -20.95 13.68 31.03
C SER A 129 -20.77 14.68 32.18
N LEU A 130 -19.92 15.71 31.99
CA LEU A 130 -19.73 16.77 32.97
C LEU A 130 -20.94 17.71 33.09
N GLN A 131 -21.89 17.68 32.15
CA GLN A 131 -23.17 18.40 32.24
C GLN A 131 -24.28 17.55 32.88
N ASP A 132 -24.03 16.27 33.12
CA ASP A 132 -24.97 15.35 33.76
C ASP A 132 -24.73 15.30 35.28
N ALA A 133 -25.68 15.84 36.05
CA ALA A 133 -25.61 15.87 37.50
C ALA A 133 -25.62 14.45 38.11
N ASP A 134 -26.38 13.51 37.53
CA ASP A 134 -26.48 12.13 38.04
C ASP A 134 -25.16 11.39 37.82
N PHE A 135 -24.50 11.62 36.69
CA PHE A 135 -23.15 11.11 36.43
C PHE A 135 -22.15 11.63 37.45
N LEU A 136 -22.12 12.95 37.69
CA LEU A 136 -21.20 13.57 38.65
C LEU A 136 -21.40 13.03 40.07
N GLU A 137 -22.66 12.88 40.50
CA GLU A 137 -22.99 12.26 41.78
C GLU A 137 -22.51 10.81 41.85
N THR A 138 -22.68 10.04 40.77
CA THR A 138 -22.25 8.64 40.68
C THR A 138 -20.73 8.48 40.85
N ILE A 139 -19.93 9.39 40.31
CA ILE A 139 -18.46 9.37 40.43
C ILE A 139 -17.94 10.10 41.68
N GLY A 140 -18.85 10.54 42.57
CA GLY A 140 -18.49 11.18 43.85
C GLY A 140 -18.02 12.62 43.74
N ILE A 141 -18.36 13.32 42.65
CA ILE A 141 -18.07 14.74 42.44
C ILE A 141 -19.32 15.57 42.74
N SER A 142 -19.16 16.68 43.47
CA SER A 142 -20.30 17.60 43.69
C SER A 142 -20.80 18.13 42.35
N PRO A 143 -22.12 18.13 42.06
CA PRO A 143 -22.67 18.64 40.80
C PRO A 143 -22.52 20.17 40.63
N THR A 144 -21.89 20.86 41.58
CA THR A 144 -21.62 22.30 41.48
C THR A 144 -20.47 22.56 40.51
N GLU A 145 -20.68 23.41 39.51
CA GLU A 145 -19.71 23.72 38.45
C GLU A 145 -18.28 24.02 38.94
N SER A 146 -18.15 24.75 40.05
CA SER A 146 -16.84 25.07 40.64
C SER A 146 -16.00 23.85 41.04
N SER A 147 -16.62 22.69 41.28
CA SER A 147 -15.95 21.46 41.73
C SER A 147 -15.19 20.76 40.59
N PHE A 148 -15.73 20.81 39.37
CA PHE A 148 -15.21 20.07 38.21
C PHE A 148 -14.66 20.99 37.11
N LEU A 149 -14.97 22.28 37.13
CA LEU A 149 -14.49 23.25 36.13
C LEU A 149 -12.95 23.27 35.98
N PRO A 150 -12.13 23.15 37.05
CA PRO A 150 -10.68 23.06 36.88
C PRO A 150 -10.26 21.82 36.08
N ILE A 151 -10.85 20.66 36.40
CA ILE A 151 -10.58 19.38 35.71
C ILE A 151 -10.99 19.48 34.25
N ALA A 152 -12.17 20.06 33.98
CA ALA A 152 -12.65 20.29 32.62
C ALA A 152 -11.68 21.16 31.80
N LYS A 153 -11.13 22.23 32.40
CA LYS A 153 -10.15 23.11 31.74
C LYS A 153 -8.82 22.42 31.46
N ASP A 154 -8.31 21.65 32.41
CA ASP A 154 -7.07 20.90 32.23
C ASP A 154 -7.21 19.85 31.12
N LEU A 155 -8.34 19.12 31.10
CA LEU A 155 -8.65 18.14 30.05
C LEU A 155 -8.84 18.81 28.68
N ALA A 156 -9.56 19.93 28.60
CA ALA A 156 -9.72 20.69 27.36
C ALA A 156 -8.37 21.16 26.81
N THR A 157 -7.43 21.54 27.69
CA THR A 157 -6.07 21.91 27.31
C THR A 157 -5.29 20.71 26.73
N LEU A 158 -5.41 19.53 27.34
CA LEU A 158 -4.79 18.30 26.85
C LEU A 158 -5.35 17.87 25.49
N VAL A 159 -6.68 17.89 25.33
CA VAL A 159 -7.37 17.61 24.06
C VAL A 159 -6.88 18.57 22.98
N SER A 160 -6.89 19.88 23.26
CA SER A 160 -6.44 20.90 22.31
C SER A 160 -4.99 20.68 21.87
N LYS A 161 -4.11 20.32 22.81
CA LYS A 161 -2.71 20.01 22.51
C LYS A 161 -2.57 18.77 21.63
N ARG A 162 -3.38 17.73 21.87
CA ARG A 162 -3.35 16.51 21.06
C ARG A 162 -3.86 16.77 19.63
N LEU A 163 -5.00 17.45 19.50
CA LEU A 163 -5.56 17.85 18.21
C LEU A 163 -4.57 18.70 17.40
N ALA A 164 -3.95 19.72 18.00
CA ALA A 164 -2.94 20.54 17.33
C ALA A 164 -1.74 19.71 16.82
N THR A 165 -1.36 18.66 17.54
CA THR A 165 -0.30 17.73 17.13
C THR A 165 -0.73 16.89 15.92
N ILE A 166 -1.96 16.35 15.94
CA ILE A 166 -2.52 15.56 14.84
C ILE A 166 -2.64 16.43 13.59
N GLU A 167 -3.22 17.63 13.72
CA GLU A 167 -3.36 18.57 12.61
C GLU A 167 -2.01 18.95 11.99
N SER A 168 -0.97 19.18 12.81
CA SER A 168 0.36 19.47 12.29
C SER A 168 0.89 18.33 11.42
N LYS A 169 0.75 17.09 11.89
CA LYS A 169 1.18 15.91 11.13
C LYS A 169 0.36 15.71 9.86
N LEU A 170 -0.95 15.95 9.90
CA LEU A 170 -1.80 15.89 8.73
C LEU A 170 -1.39 16.91 7.67
N ARG A 171 -1.08 18.15 8.08
CA ARG A 171 -0.56 19.19 7.16
C ARG A 171 0.79 18.82 6.55
N ASP A 172 1.71 18.26 7.35
CA ASP A 172 3.01 17.82 6.85
C ASP A 172 2.88 16.64 5.87
N ASN A 173 1.94 15.73 6.13
CA ASN A 173 1.62 14.61 5.25
C ASN A 173 1.00 15.09 3.92
N GLU A 174 0.02 16.01 3.99
CA GLU A 174 -0.60 16.62 2.81
C GLU A 174 0.44 17.33 1.93
N LYS A 175 1.34 18.10 2.53
CA LYS A 175 2.43 18.76 1.81
C LYS A 175 3.35 17.76 1.09
N GLN A 176 3.67 16.63 1.72
CA GLN A 176 4.48 15.58 1.08
C GLN A 176 3.74 14.94 -0.09
N LEU A 177 2.44 14.66 0.05
CA LEU A 177 1.61 14.12 -1.04
C LEU A 177 1.51 15.10 -2.21
N ASP A 178 1.30 16.39 -1.94
CA ASP A 178 1.18 17.45 -2.95
C ASP A 178 2.50 17.65 -3.73
N GLN A 179 3.64 17.55 -3.04
CA GLN A 179 4.96 17.66 -3.67
C GLN A 179 5.23 16.58 -4.70
N CYS A 180 4.60 15.41 -4.55
CA CYS A 180 4.80 14.30 -5.46
C CYS A 180 4.06 14.44 -6.80
N GLN A 181 3.08 15.35 -6.91
CA GLN A 181 2.32 15.62 -8.14
C GLN A 181 1.79 14.35 -8.84
N VAL A 182 1.44 13.32 -8.07
CA VAL A 182 1.01 12.03 -8.59
C VAL A 182 -0.50 11.82 -8.44
N ASN A 183 -1.06 11.00 -9.32
CA ASN A 183 -2.43 10.57 -9.20
C ASN A 183 -2.58 9.64 -7.98
N LEU A 184 -3.26 10.13 -6.94
CA LEU A 184 -3.48 9.38 -5.70
C LEU A 184 -4.27 8.08 -5.89
N GLU A 185 -5.23 8.03 -6.82
CA GLU A 185 -6.00 6.81 -7.10
C GLU A 185 -5.08 5.71 -7.64
N TRP A 186 -4.16 6.07 -8.53
CA TRP A 186 -3.15 5.14 -9.04
C TRP A 186 -2.20 4.69 -7.94
N VAL A 187 -1.76 5.61 -7.07
CA VAL A 187 -0.90 5.26 -5.91
C VAL A 187 -1.62 4.30 -4.98
N ILE A 188 -2.89 4.55 -4.65
CA ILE A 188 -3.70 3.67 -3.80
C ILE A 188 -3.84 2.30 -4.45
N PHE A 189 -4.18 2.24 -5.74
CA PHE A 189 -4.30 1.00 -6.48
C PHE A 189 -2.99 0.20 -6.43
N MET A 190 -1.88 0.81 -6.81
CA MET A 190 -0.57 0.17 -6.81
C MET A 190 -0.13 -0.26 -5.41
N TYR A 191 -0.42 0.55 -4.40
CA TYR A 191 -0.06 0.25 -3.02
C TYR A 191 -0.80 -0.97 -2.49
N ILE A 192 -2.07 -1.16 -2.86
CA ILE A 192 -2.83 -2.37 -2.54
C ILE A 192 -2.15 -3.60 -3.14
N ILE A 193 -1.78 -3.55 -4.43
CA ILE A 193 -1.07 -4.64 -5.11
C ILE A 193 0.23 -4.96 -4.37
N ILE A 194 1.06 -3.94 -4.11
CA ILE A 194 2.36 -4.11 -3.48
C ILE A 194 2.23 -4.66 -2.06
N ARG A 195 1.32 -4.13 -1.25
CA ARG A 195 1.05 -4.62 0.11
C ARG A 195 0.66 -6.07 0.12
N GLU A 196 -0.18 -6.49 -0.82
CA GLU A 196 -0.55 -7.89 -0.94
C GLU A 196 0.70 -8.74 -1.21
N LEU A 197 1.48 -8.38 -2.23
CA LEU A 197 2.69 -9.12 -2.63
C LEU A 197 3.74 -9.24 -1.53
N GLN A 198 3.80 -8.26 -0.61
CA GLN A 198 4.73 -8.26 0.52
C GLN A 198 4.26 -9.12 1.72
N LYS A 199 3.07 -9.72 1.69
CA LYS A 199 2.62 -10.61 2.77
C LYS A 199 3.52 -11.86 2.89
N ASP A 200 3.88 -12.23 4.12
CA ASP A 200 4.63 -13.46 4.40
C ASP A 200 3.76 -14.69 4.11
N GLY A 201 4.08 -15.38 3.01
CA GLY A 201 3.35 -16.55 2.55
C GLY A 201 3.30 -17.71 3.55
N ARG A 202 4.23 -17.79 4.51
CA ARG A 202 4.25 -18.86 5.52
C ARG A 202 3.09 -18.77 6.50
N ASN A 203 2.49 -17.59 6.62
CA ASN A 203 1.39 -17.31 7.55
C ASN A 203 0.04 -17.21 6.85
N LEU A 204 -0.01 -17.41 5.53
CA LEU A 204 -1.24 -17.36 4.76
C LEU A 204 -1.83 -18.74 4.58
N THR A 205 -3.15 -18.84 4.74
CA THR A 205 -3.86 -20.00 4.23
C THR A 205 -3.90 -19.93 2.70
N PRO A 206 -4.05 -21.05 2.00
CA PRO A 206 -4.14 -21.05 0.54
C PRO A 206 -5.31 -20.24 -0.01
N GLU A 207 -6.43 -20.21 0.73
CA GLU A 207 -7.62 -19.44 0.39
C GLU A 207 -7.41 -17.93 0.63
N ASP A 208 -6.57 -17.57 1.60
CA ASP A 208 -6.24 -16.17 1.93
C ASP A 208 -5.06 -15.62 1.11
N ASP A 209 -4.31 -16.49 0.41
CA ASP A 209 -3.16 -16.12 -0.40
C ASP A 209 -3.56 -15.54 -1.76
N ASN A 210 -3.86 -14.25 -1.79
CA ASN A 210 -4.28 -13.53 -2.99
C ASN A 210 -3.11 -12.92 -3.78
N ARG A 211 -1.86 -13.14 -3.36
CA ARG A 211 -0.67 -12.50 -3.95
C ARG A 211 -0.58 -12.73 -5.45
N PHE A 212 -0.76 -13.97 -5.88
CA PHE A 212 -0.77 -14.33 -7.30
C PHE A 212 -1.92 -13.69 -8.05
N PHE A 213 -3.13 -13.70 -7.48
CA PHE A 213 -4.28 -13.06 -8.09
C PHE A 213 -4.04 -11.57 -8.35
N PHE A 214 -3.56 -10.83 -7.35
CA PHE A 214 -3.29 -9.40 -7.51
C PHE A 214 -2.14 -9.10 -8.47
N LEU A 215 -1.09 -9.93 -8.52
CA LEU A 215 -0.03 -9.80 -9.53
C LEU A 215 -0.57 -9.98 -10.95
N VAL A 216 -1.35 -11.05 -11.16
CA VAL A 216 -1.98 -11.33 -12.45
C VAL A 216 -2.95 -10.22 -12.85
N PHE A 217 -3.76 -9.77 -11.91
CA PHE A 217 -4.69 -8.66 -12.12
C PHE A 217 -3.96 -7.40 -12.58
N TYR A 218 -2.86 -7.04 -11.92
CA TYR A 218 -2.02 -5.90 -12.34
C TYR A 218 -1.50 -6.06 -13.77
N ILE A 219 -0.93 -7.21 -14.10
CA ILE A 219 -0.36 -7.48 -15.44
C ILE A 219 -1.44 -7.35 -16.54
N VAL A 220 -2.62 -7.90 -16.30
CA VAL A 220 -3.74 -7.80 -17.25
C VAL A 220 -4.21 -6.36 -17.41
N PHE A 221 -4.44 -5.65 -16.30
CA PHE A 221 -4.90 -4.25 -16.35
C PHE A 221 -3.91 -3.33 -17.04
N PHE A 222 -2.62 -3.49 -16.73
CA PHE A 222 -1.56 -2.72 -17.34
C PHE A 222 -1.50 -2.94 -18.86
N TYR A 223 -1.60 -4.20 -19.27
CA TYR A 223 -1.66 -4.54 -20.69
C TYR A 223 -2.89 -3.93 -21.39
N LEU A 224 -4.07 -4.02 -20.76
CA LEU A 224 -5.30 -3.44 -21.31
C LEU A 224 -5.19 -1.91 -21.44
N ASP A 225 -4.60 -1.22 -20.47
CA ASP A 225 -4.36 0.22 -20.53
C ASP A 225 -3.45 0.60 -21.71
N LYS A 226 -2.34 -0.11 -21.89
CA LYS A 226 -1.42 0.11 -23.02
C LYS A 226 -2.01 -0.22 -24.38
N MET A 227 -2.80 -1.29 -24.50
CA MET A 227 -3.40 -1.71 -25.78
C MET A 227 -4.61 -0.86 -26.19
N TYR A 228 -5.46 -0.47 -25.24
CA TYR A 228 -6.78 0.08 -25.57
C TYR A 228 -6.96 1.55 -25.16
N ILE A 229 -6.23 2.04 -24.15
CA ILE A 229 -6.43 3.39 -23.61
C ILE A 229 -5.37 4.36 -24.17
N TYR A 230 -4.10 3.97 -24.15
CA TYR A 230 -2.99 4.81 -24.62
C TYR A 230 -3.05 5.18 -26.12
N PRO A 231 -3.35 4.25 -27.05
CA PRO A 231 -3.46 4.58 -28.47
C PRO A 231 -4.62 5.54 -28.75
N ASN A 232 -5.74 5.41 -28.03
CA ASN A 232 -6.92 6.27 -28.20
C ASN A 232 -6.73 7.70 -27.68
N ARG A 233 -5.86 7.92 -26.67
CA ARG A 233 -5.49 9.28 -26.24
C ARG A 233 -4.74 10.06 -27.32
N LYS A 234 -3.88 9.39 -28.11
CA LYS A 234 -3.19 10.01 -29.26
C LYS A 234 -4.15 10.40 -30.40
N TYR A 235 -5.25 9.66 -30.58
CA TYR A 235 -6.26 10.01 -31.59
C TYR A 235 -7.17 11.17 -31.16
N LEU A 236 -7.35 11.38 -29.86
CA LEU A 236 -8.14 12.50 -29.33
C LEU A 236 -7.35 13.82 -29.28
N SER A 237 -6.01 13.79 -29.17
CA SER A 237 -5.17 15.00 -29.21
C SER A 237 -4.89 15.55 -30.62
N HIS A 238 -5.38 14.89 -31.67
CA HIS A 238 -5.30 15.37 -33.06
C HIS A 238 -6.64 15.88 -33.61
N LYS A 239 -7.66 16.01 -32.75
CA LYS A 239 -8.98 16.56 -33.11
C LYS A 239 -9.38 17.83 -32.35
N SER A 240 -8.47 18.46 -31.61
CA SER A 240 -8.65 19.78 -30.99
C SER A 240 -7.87 20.85 -31.75
#